data_AF-R4MF57-F1
#
_entry.id   AF-R4MF57-F1
#
_cell.length_a   1.000
_cell.length_b   1.000
_cell.length_c   1.000
_cell.angle_alpha   90.00
_cell.angle_beta   90.00
_cell.angle_gamma   90.00
#
_symmetry.space_group_name_H-M   'P 1'
#
loop_
_entity.id
_entity.type
_entity.pdbx_description
1 polymer ?
#
loop_
_entity_poly.entity_id
_entity_poly.type
_entity_poly.pdbx_seq_one_letter_code
_entity_poly.pdbx_strand_id
1 'polypeptide(L)'
;MERWLSQRLSLVLGCGPGRADGVCAGIAFRNPQSLIAEITGTLDDDPWSPEALAWPLLAVIDASLTNRGAARWHPTLGHFATTDAEAELRRGRRYSVARRLAGLFASYARQRPGLLAAWLDGDLGELPGDLAWQPPLWRALVTTVGADPPHVRHDKTIARLEQVPADLPVLRSATPAWPAPTCSCWMRWPSTTTCTCGCRTPATSCGGRWPASRALMACCRGGRTPDRPPSTHCWKRGRDVRELQRALPAARATDEFLGATTKPDTLLGWLQADIAGNAPRPAGRSLSDADRSVQVHACHGPARQIDVLREVLLGLLEDDPTLQPRDIVVMCPDIDTYAPLIVAGFGLVRWPATATPHTGCGCVWPTAP
;
A
#
# COMPACT_ATOMS: atom_id res chain seq x y z
N MET A 1 -11.56 -3.98 -2.85
CA MET A 1 -10.94 -4.95 -3.77
C MET A 1 -11.50 -6.35 -3.55
N GLU A 2 -11.47 -6.87 -2.33
CA GLU A 2 -12.05 -8.18 -1.96
C GLU A 2 -13.47 -8.38 -2.51
N ARG A 3 -14.42 -7.52 -2.14
CA ARG A 3 -15.81 -7.61 -2.65
C ARG A 3 -15.91 -7.68 -4.17
N TRP A 4 -15.13 -6.87 -4.88
CA TRP A 4 -15.11 -6.88 -6.36
C TRP A 4 -14.54 -8.19 -6.90
N LEU A 5 -13.46 -8.70 -6.30
CA LEU A 5 -12.87 -9.99 -6.67
C LEU A 5 -13.84 -11.13 -6.41
N SER A 6 -14.48 -11.20 -5.24
CA SER A 6 -15.45 -12.24 -4.91
C SER A 6 -16.62 -12.26 -5.90
N GLN A 7 -17.16 -11.08 -6.24
CA GLN A 7 -18.23 -10.95 -7.22
C GLN A 7 -17.79 -11.32 -8.64
N ARG A 8 -16.56 -10.97 -9.05
CA ARG A 8 -16.05 -11.34 -10.37
C ARG A 8 -15.73 -12.82 -10.47
N LEU A 9 -15.18 -13.40 -9.41
CA LEU A 9 -14.86 -14.82 -9.34
C LEU A 9 -16.12 -15.67 -9.29
N SER A 10 -17.20 -15.25 -8.64
CA SER A 10 -18.47 -16.00 -8.67
C SER A 10 -19.08 -16.08 -10.06
N LEU A 11 -18.75 -15.18 -10.98
CA LEU A 11 -19.21 -15.25 -12.38
C LEU A 11 -18.39 -16.23 -13.24
N VAL A 12 -17.27 -16.74 -12.73
CA VAL A 12 -16.34 -17.62 -13.47
C VAL A 12 -16.21 -18.99 -12.81
N LEU A 13 -16.14 -19.03 -11.48
CA LEU A 13 -15.92 -20.25 -10.70
C LEU A 13 -17.24 -21.00 -10.49
N GLY A 14 -17.27 -22.28 -10.88
CA GLY A 14 -18.44 -23.14 -10.69
C GLY A 14 -19.58 -22.91 -11.70
N CYS A 15 -19.39 -22.05 -12.71
CA CYS A 15 -20.37 -21.81 -13.76
C CYS A 15 -20.42 -22.98 -14.76
N GLY A 16 -21.63 -23.44 -15.09
CA GLY A 16 -21.85 -24.29 -16.26
C GLY A 16 -21.68 -23.51 -17.58
N PRO A 17 -21.48 -24.17 -18.74
CA PRO A 17 -21.37 -23.50 -20.02
C PRO A 17 -22.58 -22.58 -20.28
N GLY A 18 -22.34 -21.28 -20.45
CA GLY A 18 -23.39 -20.28 -20.72
C GLY A 18 -24.26 -19.87 -19.52
N ARG A 19 -23.89 -20.26 -18.29
CA ARG A 19 -24.60 -19.86 -17.06
C ARG A 19 -23.75 -18.95 -16.18
N ALA A 20 -24.42 -18.15 -15.35
CA ALA A 20 -23.82 -17.28 -14.35
C ALA A 20 -24.21 -17.73 -12.91
N ASP A 21 -24.33 -19.04 -12.71
CA ASP A 21 -24.73 -19.71 -11.46
C ASP A 21 -23.53 -20.08 -10.56
N GLY A 22 -22.37 -19.48 -10.81
CA GLY A 22 -21.15 -19.77 -10.09
C GLY A 22 -21.12 -19.25 -8.64
N VAL A 23 -20.18 -19.78 -7.87
CA VAL A 23 -20.00 -19.48 -6.44
C VAL A 23 -18.53 -19.23 -6.16
N CYS A 24 -18.26 -18.15 -5.43
CA CYS A 24 -16.94 -17.87 -4.86
C CYS A 24 -16.88 -18.39 -3.42
N ALA A 25 -16.39 -19.62 -3.23
CA ALA A 25 -16.21 -20.25 -1.92
C ALA A 25 -14.79 -20.81 -1.75
N GLY A 26 -14.33 -20.96 -0.50
CA GLY A 26 -13.00 -21.50 -0.19
C GLY A 26 -11.83 -20.56 -0.50
N ILE A 27 -12.08 -19.26 -0.70
CA ILE A 27 -11.05 -18.26 -0.98
C ILE A 27 -10.82 -17.40 0.26
N ALA A 28 -9.59 -17.40 0.78
CA ALA A 28 -9.18 -16.52 1.87
C ALA A 28 -8.51 -15.26 1.33
N PHE A 29 -9.12 -14.11 1.55
CA PHE A 29 -8.50 -12.81 1.25
C PHE A 29 -7.64 -12.37 2.43
N ARG A 30 -6.32 -12.53 2.28
CA ARG A 30 -5.36 -12.06 3.28
C ARG A 30 -4.71 -10.77 2.82
N ASN A 31 -4.52 -9.83 3.75
CA ASN A 31 -3.56 -8.76 3.51
C ASN A 31 -2.14 -9.33 3.68
N PRO A 32 -1.13 -8.78 2.98
CA PRO A 32 0.23 -9.33 3.01
C PRO A 32 0.87 -9.36 4.40
N GLN A 33 0.55 -8.39 5.27
CA GLN A 33 1.13 -8.32 6.61
C GLN A 33 0.59 -9.44 7.49
N SER A 34 -0.72 -9.70 7.45
CA SER A 34 -1.34 -10.81 8.19
C SER A 34 -0.83 -12.16 7.72
N LEU A 35 -0.59 -12.33 6.42
CA LEU A 35 -0.02 -13.59 5.92
C LEU A 35 1.44 -13.77 6.35
N ILE A 36 2.25 -12.71 6.33
CA ILE A 36 3.62 -12.77 6.88
C ILE A 36 3.57 -13.11 8.36
N ALA A 37 2.71 -12.44 9.13
CA ALA A 37 2.56 -12.68 10.56
C ALA A 37 2.10 -14.12 10.86
N GLU A 38 1.19 -14.68 10.06
CA GLU A 38 0.75 -16.08 10.15
C GLU A 38 1.93 -17.04 9.91
N ILE A 39 2.71 -16.81 8.84
CA ILE A 39 3.86 -17.66 8.50
C ILE A 39 5.00 -17.53 9.52
N THR A 40 5.22 -16.33 10.08
CA THR A 40 6.24 -16.09 11.10
C THR A 40 5.79 -16.43 12.51
N GLY A 41 4.51 -16.81 12.71
CA GLY A 41 3.94 -17.15 14.01
C GLY A 41 3.74 -15.96 14.96
N THR A 42 3.47 -14.77 14.40
CA THR A 42 3.38 -13.49 15.13
C THR A 42 2.01 -12.83 15.00
N LEU A 43 0.97 -13.62 14.68
CA LEU A 43 -0.37 -13.10 14.44
C LEU A 43 -1.01 -12.57 15.73
N ASP A 44 -0.86 -13.33 16.82
CA ASP A 44 -1.49 -13.02 18.11
C ASP A 44 -0.55 -12.30 19.07
N ASP A 45 0.75 -12.63 19.04
CA ASP A 45 1.75 -12.06 19.94
C ASP A 45 3.04 -11.73 19.17
N ASP A 46 3.24 -10.44 18.86
CA ASP A 46 4.50 -9.94 18.31
C ASP A 46 5.20 -9.03 19.32
N PRO A 47 6.29 -9.50 19.96
CA PRO A 47 7.06 -8.69 20.90
C PRO A 47 7.74 -7.50 20.22
N TRP A 48 7.83 -7.50 18.89
CA TRP A 48 8.40 -6.42 18.08
C TRP A 48 7.35 -5.49 17.48
N SER A 49 6.07 -5.66 17.83
CA SER A 49 5.04 -4.70 17.44
C SER A 49 5.31 -3.32 18.06
N PRO A 50 4.95 -2.22 17.38
CA PRO A 50 5.14 -0.87 17.93
C PRO A 50 4.48 -0.68 19.31
N GLU A 51 3.40 -1.39 19.57
CA GLU A 51 2.66 -1.34 20.83
C GLU A 51 3.40 -2.10 21.94
N ALA A 52 3.90 -3.30 21.66
CA ALA A 52 4.69 -4.08 22.62
C ALA A 52 6.03 -3.40 22.95
N LEU A 53 6.69 -2.79 21.96
CA LEU A 53 8.01 -2.16 22.12
C LEU A 53 8.00 -0.88 22.95
N ALA A 54 6.85 -0.21 23.11
CA ALA A 54 6.79 1.10 23.78
C ALA A 54 7.30 1.04 25.24
N TRP A 55 6.97 -0.01 25.98
CA TRP A 55 7.36 -0.17 27.38
C TRP A 55 8.83 -0.61 27.56
N PRO A 56 9.33 -1.66 26.88
CA PRO A 56 10.76 -1.99 26.89
C PRO A 56 11.62 -0.81 26.47
N LEU A 57 11.19 -0.06 25.45
CA LEU A 57 11.95 1.09 24.98
C LEU A 57 11.96 2.24 25.99
N LEU A 58 10.85 2.47 26.70
CA LEU A 58 10.83 3.43 27.81
C LEU A 58 11.81 3.03 28.91
N ALA A 59 11.84 1.76 29.30
CA ALA A 59 12.78 1.26 30.31
C ALA A 59 14.25 1.42 29.86
N VAL A 60 14.55 1.15 28.58
CA VAL A 60 15.89 1.36 28.01
C VAL A 60 16.24 2.85 27.96
N ILE A 61 15.30 3.72 27.58
CA ILE A 61 15.48 5.17 27.61
C ILE A 61 15.85 5.58 29.03
N ASP A 62 15.04 5.24 30.03
CA ASP A 62 15.27 5.62 31.42
C ASP A 62 16.59 5.05 31.99
N ALA A 63 16.98 3.83 31.60
CA ALA A 63 18.28 3.24 31.97
C ALA A 63 19.47 3.91 31.26
N SER A 64 19.29 4.39 30.03
CA SER A 64 20.32 5.13 29.30
C SER A 64 20.55 6.53 29.89
N LEU A 65 19.51 7.12 30.51
CA LEU A 65 19.57 8.43 31.15
C LEU A 65 20.60 8.48 32.29
N THR A 66 20.80 7.39 33.02
CA THR A 66 21.74 7.33 34.15
C THR A 66 23.20 7.17 33.73
N ASN A 67 23.46 6.82 32.46
CA ASN A 67 24.81 6.55 31.96
C ASN A 67 25.37 7.76 31.22
N ARG A 68 26.46 8.37 31.73
CA ARG A 68 27.04 9.65 31.23
C ARG A 68 27.50 9.62 29.77
N GLY A 69 27.63 8.44 29.15
CA GLY A 69 28.05 8.26 27.76
C GLY A 69 26.96 8.52 26.69
N ALA A 70 25.68 8.59 27.06
CA ALA A 70 24.56 8.75 26.11
C ALA A 70 24.16 10.22 25.83
N ALA A 71 25.07 11.16 26.12
CA ALA A 71 24.83 12.60 26.31
C ALA A 71 24.21 13.41 25.15
N ARG A 72 24.07 12.88 23.92
CA ARG A 72 23.73 13.71 22.75
C ARG A 72 22.24 14.01 22.52
N TRP A 73 21.32 13.21 23.07
CA TRP A 73 19.86 13.37 22.87
C TRP A 73 19.08 13.52 24.20
N HIS A 74 19.76 13.42 25.32
CA HIS A 74 19.21 13.64 26.67
C HIS A 74 18.64 15.05 26.92
N PRO A 75 19.17 16.14 26.32
CA PRO A 75 18.62 17.48 26.55
C PRO A 75 17.17 17.63 26.10
N THR A 76 16.78 16.97 25.00
CA THR A 76 15.40 17.02 24.48
C THR A 76 14.42 16.17 25.29
N LEU A 77 14.92 15.28 26.16
CA LEU A 77 14.13 14.45 27.08
C LEU A 77 14.05 14.99 28.51
N GLY A 78 14.60 16.18 28.75
CA GLY A 78 14.48 16.89 30.03
C GLY A 78 15.33 16.33 31.16
N HIS A 79 16.32 15.49 30.89
CA HIS A 79 17.20 14.93 31.93
C HIS A 79 18.15 15.97 32.54
N PHE A 80 18.46 17.04 31.80
CA PHE A 80 19.28 18.17 32.26
C PHE A 80 18.47 19.45 32.54
N ALA A 81 17.13 19.37 32.60
CA ALA A 81 16.31 20.52 32.92
C ALA A 81 16.44 20.84 34.43
N THR A 82 16.95 22.04 34.73
CA THR A 82 17.25 22.53 36.08
C THR A 82 16.05 23.08 36.85
N THR A 83 14.86 23.12 36.23
CA THR A 83 13.61 23.68 36.79
C THR A 83 12.51 22.61 36.93
N ASP A 84 11.89 22.52 38.12
CA ASP A 84 10.97 21.42 38.49
C ASP A 84 9.77 21.27 37.55
N ALA A 85 9.11 22.37 37.15
CA ALA A 85 7.92 22.32 36.29
C ALA A 85 8.24 21.89 34.84
N GLU A 86 9.39 22.31 34.32
CA GLU A 86 9.83 21.98 32.96
C GLU A 86 10.33 20.53 32.86
N ALA A 87 10.94 20.03 33.94
CA ALA A 87 11.33 18.63 34.08
C ALA A 87 10.13 17.69 34.15
N GLU A 88 9.05 18.06 34.86
CA GLU A 88 7.79 17.29 34.88
C GLU A 88 7.12 17.20 33.50
N LEU A 89 6.96 18.33 32.81
CA LEU A 89 6.37 18.35 31.47
C LEU A 89 7.17 17.51 30.46
N ARG A 90 8.51 17.51 30.56
CA ARG A 90 9.37 16.70 29.70
C ARG A 90 9.37 15.22 30.07
N ARG A 91 9.25 14.87 31.35
CA ARG A 91 9.01 13.49 31.80
C ARG A 91 7.70 12.93 31.23
N GLY A 92 6.63 13.73 31.24
CA GLY A 92 5.34 13.35 30.66
C GLY A 92 5.37 13.05 29.15
N ARG A 93 6.38 13.54 28.42
CA ARG A 93 6.55 13.29 26.98
C ARG A 93 7.35 12.02 26.66
N ARG A 94 8.01 11.40 27.64
CA ARG A 94 8.91 10.23 27.39
C ARG A 94 8.18 9.05 26.79
N TYR A 95 6.97 8.74 27.27
CA TYR A 95 6.16 7.67 26.70
C TYR A 95 5.80 7.94 25.23
N SER A 96 5.45 9.18 24.89
CA SER A 96 5.17 9.58 23.50
C SER A 96 6.41 9.45 22.60
N VAL A 97 7.59 9.81 23.11
CA VAL A 97 8.86 9.58 22.41
C VAL A 97 9.12 8.08 22.22
N ALA A 98 8.95 7.27 23.27
CA ALA A 98 9.11 5.82 23.20
C ALA A 98 8.17 5.20 22.15
N ARG A 99 6.88 5.57 22.12
CA ARG A 99 5.94 5.13 21.08
C ARG A 99 6.39 5.53 19.67
N ARG A 100 6.87 6.76 19.50
CA ARG A 100 7.34 7.24 18.19
C ARG A 100 8.59 6.48 17.73
N LEU A 101 9.53 6.22 18.63
CA LEU A 101 10.74 5.45 18.34
C LEU A 101 10.43 3.98 18.09
N ALA A 102 9.48 3.38 18.80
CA ALA A 102 9.01 2.03 18.54
C ALA A 102 8.43 1.91 17.11
N GLY A 103 7.61 2.88 16.69
CA GLY A 103 7.13 2.96 15.31
C GLY A 103 8.26 3.13 14.27
N LEU A 104 9.30 3.90 14.59
CA LEU A 104 10.48 4.08 13.74
C LEU A 104 11.27 2.78 13.58
N PHE A 105 11.58 2.07 14.68
CA PHE A 105 12.29 0.79 14.62
C PHE A 105 11.48 -0.29 13.92
N ALA A 106 10.16 -0.37 14.14
CA ALA A 106 9.29 -1.26 13.38
C ALA A 106 9.28 -0.93 11.88
N SER A 107 9.35 0.36 11.53
CA SER A 107 9.51 0.79 10.14
C SER A 107 10.86 0.37 9.55
N TYR A 108 11.97 0.51 10.30
CA TYR A 108 13.28 0.03 9.89
C TYR A 108 13.31 -1.48 9.69
N ALA A 109 12.72 -2.25 10.61
CA ALA A 109 12.64 -3.70 10.49
C ALA A 109 11.92 -4.13 9.21
N ARG A 110 10.88 -3.37 8.81
CA ARG A 110 10.12 -3.62 7.59
C ARG A 110 10.82 -3.12 6.33
N GLN A 111 11.44 -1.94 6.38
CA GLN A 111 11.95 -1.25 5.18
C GLN A 111 13.44 -1.48 4.91
N ARG A 112 14.23 -1.71 5.96
CA ARG A 112 15.69 -1.86 5.91
C ARG A 112 16.17 -2.86 6.97
N PRO A 113 15.76 -4.13 6.91
CA PRO A 113 16.15 -5.14 7.91
C PRO A 113 17.67 -5.29 8.03
N GLY A 114 18.42 -5.19 6.93
CA GLY A 114 19.88 -5.24 6.92
C GLY A 114 20.56 -4.12 7.73
N LEU A 115 19.91 -2.96 7.89
CA LEU A 115 20.43 -1.88 8.74
C LEU A 115 20.41 -2.29 10.22
N LEU A 116 19.32 -2.92 10.67
CA LEU A 116 19.19 -3.36 12.05
C LEU A 116 20.09 -4.56 12.38
N ALA A 117 20.34 -5.43 11.39
CA ALA A 117 21.33 -6.49 11.49
C ALA A 117 22.74 -5.91 11.64
N ALA A 118 23.14 -4.99 10.77
CA ALA A 118 24.45 -4.32 10.84
C ALA A 118 24.69 -3.64 12.20
N TRP A 119 23.67 -2.97 12.75
CA TRP A 119 23.77 -2.35 14.08
C TRP A 119 23.97 -3.35 15.23
N LEU A 120 23.48 -4.58 15.10
CA LEU A 120 23.72 -5.64 16.08
C LEU A 120 25.13 -6.19 15.98
N ASP A 121 25.65 -6.31 14.75
CA ASP A 121 27.02 -6.72 14.47
C ASP A 121 28.06 -5.65 14.80
N GLY A 122 27.61 -4.45 15.19
CA GLY A 122 28.47 -3.31 15.52
C GLY A 122 28.94 -2.51 14.31
N ASP A 123 28.43 -2.81 13.12
CA ASP A 123 28.66 -2.01 11.91
C ASP A 123 27.68 -0.82 11.87
N LEU A 124 28.23 0.38 12.08
CA LEU A 124 27.47 1.63 12.07
C LEU A 124 27.31 2.20 10.65
N GLY A 125 28.11 1.76 9.67
CA GLY A 125 28.20 2.38 8.35
C GLY A 125 28.45 3.90 8.41
N GLU A 126 28.03 4.61 7.37
CA GLU A 126 28.05 6.09 7.33
C GLU A 126 26.77 6.67 7.98
N LEU A 127 26.72 6.65 9.32
CA LEU A 127 25.64 7.31 10.08
C LEU A 127 26.00 8.77 10.39
N PRO A 128 25.12 9.73 10.06
CA PRO A 128 25.23 11.10 10.56
C PRO A 128 25.38 11.13 12.09
N GLY A 129 26.23 12.02 12.61
CA GLY A 129 26.59 12.05 14.03
C GLY A 129 25.42 12.36 14.97
N ASP A 130 24.34 12.96 14.46
CA ASP A 130 23.07 13.20 15.15
C ASP A 130 22.19 11.94 15.26
N LEU A 131 22.46 10.90 14.46
CA LEU A 131 21.76 9.61 14.50
C LEU A 131 22.55 8.49 15.19
N ALA A 132 23.79 8.77 15.61
CA ALA A 132 24.69 7.81 16.26
C ALA A 132 24.14 7.24 17.59
N TRP A 133 23.08 7.83 18.16
CA TRP A 133 22.40 7.30 19.34
C TRP A 133 21.46 6.13 19.03
N GLN A 134 21.02 5.94 17.78
CA GLN A 134 20.06 4.88 17.42
C GLN A 134 20.64 3.47 17.56
N PRO A 135 21.86 3.16 17.06
CA PRO A 135 22.43 1.82 17.17
C PRO A 135 22.64 1.31 18.62
N PRO A 136 23.22 2.08 19.57
CA PRO A 136 23.33 1.61 20.94
C PRO A 136 21.96 1.45 21.62
N LEU A 137 20.99 2.32 21.29
CA LEU A 137 19.61 2.19 21.79
C LEU A 137 18.95 0.91 21.28
N TRP A 138 19.11 0.60 19.99
CA TRP A 138 18.60 -0.61 19.37
C TRP A 138 19.20 -1.88 20.00
N ARG A 139 20.53 -1.91 20.21
CA ARG A 139 21.18 -3.04 20.88
C ARG A 139 20.66 -3.26 22.30
N ALA A 140 20.50 -2.19 23.07
CA ALA A 140 19.94 -2.27 24.42
C ALA A 140 18.48 -2.77 24.40
N LEU A 141 17.67 -2.29 23.44
CA LEU A 141 16.30 -2.76 23.25
C LEU A 141 16.23 -4.26 22.94
N VAL A 142 17.11 -4.76 22.07
CA VAL A 142 17.16 -6.20 21.73
C VAL A 142 17.48 -7.04 22.96
N THR A 143 18.43 -6.60 23.79
CA THR A 143 18.73 -7.27 25.06
C THR A 143 17.55 -7.25 26.03
N THR A 144 16.82 -6.14 26.13
CA THR A 144 15.67 -6.00 27.05
C THR A 144 14.45 -6.82 26.61
N VAL A 145 14.17 -6.89 25.30
CA VAL A 145 13.03 -7.66 24.78
C VAL A 145 13.28 -9.17 24.92
N GLY A 146 14.54 -9.62 24.81
CA GLY A 146 14.91 -11.01 25.07
C GLY A 146 14.31 -12.03 24.09
N ALA A 147 13.89 -11.57 22.90
CA ALA A 147 13.35 -12.40 21.83
C ALA A 147 14.18 -12.25 20.54
N ASP A 148 14.06 -13.20 19.61
CA ASP A 148 14.72 -13.10 18.31
C ASP A 148 14.28 -11.83 17.57
N PRO A 149 15.19 -10.95 17.13
CA PRO A 149 14.82 -9.77 16.38
C PRO A 149 14.22 -10.12 15.00
N PRO A 150 13.46 -9.19 14.37
CA PRO A 150 12.66 -9.51 13.19
C PRO A 150 13.45 -10.12 12.02
N HIS A 151 14.69 -9.68 11.78
CA HIS A 151 15.54 -10.22 10.71
C HIS A 151 15.96 -11.67 10.98
N VAL A 152 16.39 -12.00 12.21
CA VAL A 152 16.73 -13.39 12.61
C VAL A 152 15.50 -14.29 12.48
N ARG A 153 14.34 -13.82 12.94
CA ARG A 153 13.07 -14.56 12.83
C ARG A 153 12.70 -14.82 11.36
N HIS A 154 12.85 -13.83 10.49
CA HIS A 154 12.63 -14.01 9.04
C HIS A 154 13.59 -15.04 8.45
N ASP A 155 14.89 -14.97 8.76
CA ASP A 155 15.88 -15.91 8.25
C ASP A 155 15.59 -17.36 8.71
N LYS A 156 15.21 -17.55 9.98
CA LYS A 156 14.75 -18.84 10.51
C LYS A 156 13.50 -19.35 9.79
N THR A 157 12.56 -18.46 9.51
CA THR A 157 11.32 -18.80 8.80
C THR A 157 11.61 -19.25 7.37
N ILE A 158 12.48 -18.53 6.65
CA ILE A 158 12.91 -18.90 5.29
C ILE A 158 13.60 -20.27 5.31
N ALA A 159 14.57 -20.48 6.21
CA ALA A 159 15.27 -21.76 6.32
C ALA A 159 14.32 -22.93 6.62
N ARG A 160 13.29 -22.72 7.47
CA ARG A 160 12.25 -23.72 7.75
C ARG A 160 11.44 -24.06 6.49
N LEU A 161 11.04 -23.05 5.71
CA LEU A 161 10.26 -23.24 4.50
C LEU A 161 11.08 -23.98 3.44
N GLU A 162 12.37 -23.68 3.29
CA GLU A 162 13.27 -24.38 2.37
C GLU A 162 13.44 -25.88 2.70
N GLN A 163 13.44 -26.25 3.98
CA GLN A 163 13.63 -27.63 4.42
C GLN A 163 12.36 -28.48 4.37
N VAL A 164 11.21 -27.88 4.67
CA VAL A 164 9.91 -28.54 4.63
C VAL A 164 9.04 -27.73 3.68
N PRO A 165 8.78 -28.21 2.44
CA PRO A 165 7.74 -27.63 1.61
C PRO A 165 6.42 -27.86 2.34
N ALA A 166 6.06 -26.91 3.21
CA ALA A 166 4.79 -26.93 3.89
C ALA A 166 3.67 -26.88 2.84
N ASP A 167 2.49 -27.41 3.19
CA ASP A 167 1.24 -27.24 2.44
C ASP A 167 0.82 -25.76 2.47
N LEU A 168 1.62 -24.93 1.82
CA LEU A 168 1.41 -23.50 1.76
C LEU A 168 0.27 -23.27 0.77
N PRO A 169 -0.72 -22.44 1.12
CA PRO A 169 -1.83 -22.19 0.23
C PRO A 169 -1.32 -21.58 -1.08
N VAL A 170 -1.91 -21.99 -2.21
CA VAL A 170 -1.62 -21.40 -3.51
C VAL A 170 -1.90 -19.90 -3.45
N LEU A 171 -0.84 -19.09 -3.49
CA LEU A 171 -0.96 -17.65 -3.39
C LEU A 171 -1.25 -17.04 -4.76
N ARG A 172 -2.40 -16.39 -4.86
CA ARG A 172 -2.71 -15.47 -5.95
C ARG A 172 -2.76 -14.04 -5.43
N SER A 173 -1.72 -13.26 -5.69
CA SER A 173 -1.67 -11.84 -5.34
C SER A 173 -2.13 -10.99 -6.51
N ALA A 174 -3.03 -10.04 -6.24
CA ALA A 174 -3.57 -9.10 -7.24
C ALA A 174 -3.20 -7.63 -6.98
N THR A 175 -2.17 -7.36 -6.14
CA THR A 175 -1.86 -6.00 -5.68
C THR A 175 -0.70 -5.35 -6.45
N PRO A 176 -0.81 -4.07 -6.88
CA PRO A 176 0.17 -3.47 -7.80
C PRO A 176 1.39 -2.80 -7.14
N ALA A 177 1.56 -2.84 -5.83
CA ALA A 177 2.68 -2.15 -5.19
C ALA A 177 3.04 -2.83 -3.86
N TRP A 178 4.14 -3.57 -3.87
CA TRP A 178 4.81 -4.00 -2.63
C TRP A 178 6.03 -3.10 -2.42
N PRO A 179 6.28 -2.62 -1.20
CA PRO A 179 7.61 -2.18 -0.83
C PRO A 179 8.59 -3.36 -1.04
N ALA A 180 9.69 -3.13 -1.76
CA ALA A 180 10.75 -4.12 -2.04
C ALA A 180 11.22 -5.00 -0.85
N PRO A 181 11.31 -4.53 0.40
CA PRO A 181 11.86 -5.33 1.50
C PRO A 181 10.87 -6.35 2.09
N THR A 182 9.55 -6.13 1.95
CA THR A 182 8.55 -7.17 2.29
C THR A 182 8.61 -8.33 1.30
N CYS A 183 9.05 -8.02 0.08
CA CYS A 183 9.10 -8.87 -1.08
C CYS A 183 10.19 -9.97 -0.93
N SER A 184 11.32 -9.68 -0.25
CA SER A 184 12.45 -10.63 -0.11
C SER A 184 12.11 -11.94 0.59
N CYS A 185 11.20 -11.93 1.57
CA CYS A 185 10.75 -13.14 2.26
C CYS A 185 9.93 -14.06 1.33
N TRP A 186 9.20 -13.48 0.37
CA TRP A 186 8.43 -14.25 -0.61
C TRP A 186 9.29 -14.85 -1.72
N MET A 187 10.48 -14.28 -1.96
CA MET A 187 11.35 -14.70 -3.07
C MET A 187 12.22 -15.89 -2.76
N ARG A 188 12.44 -16.16 -1.47
CA ARG A 188 13.13 -17.35 -0.98
C ARG A 188 12.14 -18.44 -0.59
N TRP A 189 10.89 -18.33 -1.03
CA TRP A 189 9.89 -19.37 -0.83
C TRP A 189 10.25 -20.57 -1.73
N PRO A 190 10.03 -21.82 -1.26
CA PRO A 190 10.37 -23.01 -2.03
C PRO A 190 9.70 -23.01 -3.40
N SER A 191 10.44 -23.51 -4.39
CA SER A 191 10.01 -23.70 -5.78
C SER A 191 8.78 -24.62 -5.95
N THR A 192 8.27 -25.22 -4.88
CA THR A 192 7.08 -26.07 -4.87
C THR A 192 5.75 -25.29 -4.82
N THR A 193 5.75 -24.02 -4.41
CA THR A 193 4.52 -23.20 -4.32
C THR A 193 4.34 -22.31 -5.56
N THR A 194 3.26 -22.50 -6.30
CA THR A 194 2.93 -21.62 -7.43
C THR A 194 2.42 -20.27 -6.92
N CYS A 195 3.20 -19.21 -7.12
CA CYS A 195 2.81 -17.83 -6.83
C CYS A 195 2.47 -17.10 -8.12
N THR A 196 1.24 -16.59 -8.24
CA THR A 196 0.85 -15.70 -9.33
C THR A 196 0.72 -14.28 -8.81
N CYS A 197 1.53 -13.36 -9.35
CA CYS A 197 1.52 -11.95 -8.98
C CYS A 197 1.00 -11.08 -10.14
N GLY A 198 -0.24 -10.60 -10.03
CA GLY A 198 -0.83 -9.67 -10.98
C GLY A 198 -0.50 -8.22 -10.65
N CYS A 199 0.32 -7.57 -11.48
CA CYS A 199 0.66 -6.15 -11.33
C CYS A 199 -0.01 -5.31 -12.41
N ARG A 200 -0.87 -4.38 -12.01
CA ARG A 200 -1.46 -3.41 -12.94
C ARG A 200 -0.52 -2.23 -13.13
N THR A 201 0.17 -2.18 -14.26
CA THR A 201 1.04 -1.07 -14.65
C THR A 201 0.35 -0.21 -15.70
N PRO A 202 0.33 1.14 -15.53
CA PRO A 202 -0.31 2.01 -16.50
C PRO A 202 0.50 2.21 -17.78
N ALA A 203 1.76 1.77 -17.86
CA ALA A 203 2.67 2.00 -18.98
C ALA A 203 3.18 0.68 -19.62
N THR A 204 3.05 0.56 -20.94
CA THR A 204 3.56 -0.53 -21.79
C THR A 204 5.08 -0.50 -21.94
N SER A 205 5.74 0.62 -21.61
CA SER A 205 7.20 0.75 -21.71
C SER A 205 7.98 -0.22 -20.80
N CYS A 206 7.31 -0.85 -19.84
CA CYS A 206 7.84 -1.99 -19.11
C CYS A 206 7.75 -3.29 -19.94
N GLY A 207 6.63 -3.57 -20.59
CA GLY A 207 6.41 -4.85 -21.33
C GLY A 207 7.36 -5.08 -22.49
N GLY A 208 7.79 -4.04 -23.21
CA GLY A 208 8.78 -4.17 -24.29
C GLY A 208 10.25 -4.24 -23.86
N ARG A 209 10.55 -4.09 -22.56
CA ARG A 209 11.92 -4.07 -22.00
C ARG A 209 12.08 -4.96 -20.75
N TRP A 210 11.18 -5.92 -20.52
CA TRP A 210 11.40 -6.90 -19.46
C TRP A 210 12.58 -7.86 -19.72
N PRO A 211 12.90 -8.28 -20.97
CA PRO A 211 14.05 -9.17 -21.20
C PRO A 211 15.42 -8.48 -21.13
N ALA A 212 15.50 -7.14 -21.23
CA ALA A 212 16.79 -6.42 -21.37
C ALA A 212 17.31 -5.77 -20.07
N SER A 213 16.97 -6.34 -18.91
CA SER A 213 17.22 -5.72 -17.59
C SER A 213 18.69 -5.78 -17.12
N ARG A 214 19.58 -6.53 -17.79
CA ARG A 214 21.02 -6.46 -17.51
C ARG A 214 21.71 -5.23 -18.13
N ALA A 215 21.25 -4.75 -19.29
CA ALA A 215 21.90 -3.64 -20.00
C ALA A 215 21.55 -2.25 -19.42
N LEU A 216 20.34 -2.09 -18.85
CA LEU A 216 19.91 -0.84 -18.22
C LEU A 216 20.62 -0.55 -16.88
N MET A 217 21.29 -1.54 -16.27
CA MET A 217 22.09 -1.32 -15.06
C MET A 217 23.34 -0.46 -15.30
N ALA A 218 23.86 -0.43 -16.53
CA ALA A 218 25.08 0.32 -16.85
C ALA A 218 24.82 1.81 -17.13
N CYS A 219 23.66 2.18 -17.69
CA CYS A 219 23.43 3.55 -18.18
C CYS A 219 23.16 4.59 -17.07
N CYS A 220 22.84 4.18 -15.84
CA CYS A 220 22.29 5.11 -14.85
C CYS A 220 23.17 5.35 -13.60
N ARG A 221 24.45 4.93 -13.61
CA ARG A 221 25.41 5.42 -12.59
C ARG A 221 25.79 6.90 -12.75
N GLY A 222 25.30 7.61 -13.77
CA GLY A 222 25.59 9.04 -13.91
C GLY A 222 25.02 9.72 -15.15
N GLY A 223 23.71 9.65 -15.39
CA GLY A 223 23.11 10.34 -16.54
C GLY A 223 21.74 10.93 -16.22
N ARG A 224 21.71 12.24 -15.93
CA ARG A 224 20.49 13.03 -16.17
C ARG A 224 20.27 13.00 -17.67
N THR A 225 19.17 12.41 -18.14
CA THR A 225 18.66 12.74 -19.48
C THR A 225 18.09 14.16 -19.39
N PRO A 226 18.67 15.17 -20.06
CA PRO A 226 18.02 16.46 -20.21
C PRO A 226 16.82 16.29 -21.16
N ASP A 227 15.84 17.17 -21.07
CA ASP A 227 14.80 17.40 -22.10
C ASP A 227 13.54 16.54 -22.14
N ARG A 228 13.08 15.97 -21.03
CA ARG A 228 11.64 15.65 -20.92
C ARG A 228 11.11 15.98 -19.54
N PRO A 229 10.09 16.86 -19.40
CA PRO A 229 9.34 16.93 -18.17
C PRO A 229 8.54 15.62 -18.10
N PRO A 230 8.90 14.67 -17.23
CA PRO A 230 8.04 13.53 -17.06
C PRO A 230 6.83 14.01 -16.26
N SER A 231 5.62 13.57 -16.60
CA SER A 231 4.47 13.78 -15.72
C SER A 231 4.83 13.21 -14.34
N THR A 232 4.89 14.08 -13.33
CA THR A 232 5.44 13.82 -11.98
C THR A 232 4.80 12.59 -11.32
N HIS A 233 3.58 12.26 -11.73
CA HIS A 233 2.79 11.14 -11.22
C HIS A 233 3.19 9.76 -11.82
N CYS A 234 3.71 9.71 -13.05
CA CYS A 234 4.24 8.47 -13.64
C CYS A 234 5.57 8.07 -13.01
N TRP A 235 6.34 9.03 -12.51
CA TRP A 235 7.61 8.77 -11.84
C TRP A 235 7.48 8.02 -10.51
N LYS A 236 6.51 8.41 -9.67
CA LYS A 236 6.29 7.74 -8.38
C LYS A 236 5.86 6.28 -8.57
N ARG A 237 4.89 6.01 -9.45
CA ARG A 237 4.46 4.62 -9.74
C ARG A 237 5.49 3.81 -10.54
N GLY A 238 6.27 4.45 -11.40
CA GLY A 238 7.40 3.79 -12.07
C GLY A 238 8.54 3.41 -11.12
N ARG A 239 8.65 4.05 -9.95
CA ARG A 239 9.57 3.61 -8.89
C ARG A 239 9.13 2.28 -8.31
N ASP A 240 7.86 2.15 -7.93
CA ASP A 240 7.34 0.93 -7.29
C ASP A 240 7.47 -0.29 -8.21
N VAL A 241 7.21 -0.13 -9.51
CA VAL A 241 7.43 -1.19 -10.51
C VAL A 241 8.90 -1.58 -10.62
N ARG A 242 9.82 -0.60 -10.59
CA ARG A 242 11.27 -0.85 -10.62
C ARG A 242 11.77 -1.53 -9.35
N GLU A 243 11.27 -1.10 -8.19
CA GLU A 243 11.59 -1.73 -6.91
C GLU A 243 11.06 -3.16 -6.86
N LEU A 244 9.85 -3.42 -7.37
CA LEU A 244 9.30 -4.76 -7.52
C LEU A 244 10.12 -5.62 -8.50
N GLN A 245 10.56 -5.07 -9.64
CA GLN A 245 11.41 -5.78 -10.60
C GLN A 245 12.76 -6.23 -10.02
N ARG A 246 13.38 -5.37 -9.18
CA ARG A 246 14.62 -5.73 -8.46
C ARG A 246 14.39 -6.83 -7.43
N ALA A 247 13.20 -6.81 -6.87
CA ALA A 247 12.75 -7.77 -5.91
C ALA A 247 12.57 -9.15 -6.60
N LEU A 248 11.74 -9.24 -7.64
CA LEU A 248 11.35 -10.51 -8.24
C LEU A 248 12.54 -11.40 -8.66
N PRO A 249 12.48 -12.72 -8.42
CA PRO A 249 13.56 -13.64 -8.77
C PRO A 249 13.79 -13.67 -10.29
N ALA A 250 15.03 -13.99 -10.68
CA ALA A 250 15.45 -14.03 -12.08
C ALA A 250 14.80 -15.18 -12.87
N ALA A 251 14.53 -16.31 -12.20
CA ALA A 251 13.83 -17.45 -12.78
C ALA A 251 12.31 -17.27 -12.61
N ARG A 252 11.60 -16.99 -13.70
CA ARG A 252 10.12 -16.87 -13.75
C ARG A 252 9.60 -17.93 -14.70
N ALA A 253 8.55 -18.64 -14.28
CA ALA A 253 7.93 -19.67 -15.12
C ALA A 253 7.21 -19.06 -16.33
N THR A 254 6.47 -17.97 -16.12
CA THR A 254 5.78 -17.21 -17.17
C THR A 254 5.83 -15.71 -16.86
N ASP A 255 5.90 -14.91 -17.93
CA ASP A 255 5.73 -13.46 -17.90
C ASP A 255 4.81 -13.08 -19.06
N GLU A 256 3.57 -12.72 -18.75
CA GLU A 256 2.56 -12.40 -19.74
C GLU A 256 2.14 -10.93 -19.58
N PHE A 257 2.39 -10.14 -20.62
CA PHE A 257 1.86 -8.79 -20.72
C PHE A 257 0.45 -8.83 -21.30
N LEU A 258 -0.56 -8.66 -20.45
CA LEU A 258 -1.93 -8.49 -20.88
C LEU A 258 -2.12 -7.06 -21.42
N GLY A 259 -1.88 -6.91 -22.73
CA GLY A 259 -1.99 -5.65 -23.44
C GLY A 259 -3.39 -5.04 -23.36
N ALA A 260 -3.45 -3.71 -23.46
CA ALA A 260 -4.72 -3.01 -23.51
C ALA A 260 -5.48 -3.33 -24.80
N THR A 261 -6.80 -3.48 -24.68
CA THR A 261 -7.74 -3.40 -25.80
C THR A 261 -7.60 -2.07 -26.53
N THR A 262 -7.94 -2.06 -27.83
CA THR A 262 -8.03 -0.86 -28.66
C THR A 262 -8.80 0.23 -27.91
N LYS A 263 -8.20 1.41 -27.75
CA LYS A 263 -8.83 2.54 -27.08
C LYS A 263 -9.75 3.26 -28.05
N PRO A 264 -10.95 3.70 -27.60
CA PRO A 264 -11.83 4.50 -28.44
C PRO A 264 -11.14 5.82 -28.84
N ASP A 265 -11.55 6.40 -29.97
CA ASP A 265 -11.02 7.67 -30.47
C ASP A 265 -11.65 8.86 -29.74
N THR A 266 -11.39 8.94 -28.44
CA THR A 266 -11.85 10.00 -27.53
C THR A 266 -10.67 10.58 -26.76
N LEU A 267 -10.84 11.75 -26.16
CA LEU A 267 -9.84 12.40 -25.31
C LEU A 267 -9.36 11.47 -24.19
N LEU A 268 -10.30 10.76 -23.53
CA LEU A 268 -9.94 9.75 -22.53
C LEU A 268 -9.12 8.60 -23.14
N GLY A 269 -9.52 8.10 -24.32
CA GLY A 269 -8.80 7.05 -25.03
C GLY A 269 -7.37 7.46 -25.40
N TRP A 270 -7.19 8.68 -25.89
CA TRP A 270 -5.88 9.26 -26.19
C TRP A 270 -5.00 9.43 -24.94
N LEU A 271 -5.55 9.95 -23.85
CA LEU A 271 -4.82 10.08 -22.58
C LEU A 271 -4.38 8.71 -22.07
N GLN A 272 -5.26 7.71 -22.11
CA GLN A 272 -4.93 6.34 -21.72
C GLN A 272 -3.83 5.75 -22.63
N ALA A 273 -3.89 5.99 -23.94
CA ALA A 273 -2.90 5.52 -24.91
C ALA A 273 -1.53 6.20 -24.72
N ASP A 274 -1.50 7.50 -24.40
CA ASP A 274 -0.28 8.26 -24.15
C ASP A 274 0.38 7.88 -22.83
N ILE A 275 -0.42 7.66 -21.78
CA ILE A 275 0.05 7.13 -20.50
C ILE A 275 0.61 5.72 -20.70
N ALA A 276 -0.11 4.86 -21.43
CA ALA A 276 0.37 3.53 -21.80
C ALA A 276 1.71 3.63 -22.55
N GLY A 277 1.77 4.46 -23.58
CA GLY A 277 2.96 4.67 -24.40
C GLY A 277 4.10 5.44 -23.72
N ASN A 278 3.88 5.97 -22.51
CA ASN A 278 4.78 6.87 -21.79
C ASN A 278 5.30 8.02 -22.67
N ALA A 279 4.43 8.56 -23.54
CA ALA A 279 4.77 9.64 -24.45
C ALA A 279 3.50 10.39 -24.89
N PRO A 280 3.47 11.73 -24.82
CA PRO A 280 2.39 12.49 -25.44
C PRO A 280 2.48 12.36 -26.97
N ARG A 281 1.36 12.09 -27.63
CA ARG A 281 1.29 11.93 -29.11
C ARG A 281 0.21 12.85 -29.69
N PRO A 282 0.37 14.18 -29.63
CA PRO A 282 -0.68 15.12 -30.02
C PRO A 282 -0.91 15.21 -31.54
N ALA A 283 0.07 14.78 -32.35
CA ALA A 283 -0.01 14.89 -33.81
C ALA A 283 -1.21 14.12 -34.39
N GLY A 284 -1.99 14.79 -35.24
CA GLY A 284 -3.12 14.19 -35.97
C GLY A 284 -4.40 13.99 -35.16
N ARG A 285 -4.49 14.51 -33.92
CA ARG A 285 -5.69 14.42 -33.09
C ARG A 285 -6.51 15.70 -33.18
N SER A 286 -7.81 15.57 -33.44
CA SER A 286 -8.77 16.68 -33.44
C SER A 286 -9.94 16.31 -32.54
N LEU A 287 -10.15 17.09 -31.47
CA LEU A 287 -11.19 16.82 -30.49
C LEU A 287 -12.57 17.03 -31.13
N SER A 288 -13.43 16.02 -31.02
CA SER A 288 -14.83 16.16 -31.43
C SER A 288 -15.59 17.05 -30.42
N ASP A 289 -16.40 17.98 -30.93
CA ASP A 289 -17.29 18.81 -30.09
C ASP A 289 -18.34 17.99 -29.32
N ALA A 290 -18.57 16.74 -29.72
CA ALA A 290 -19.46 15.80 -29.04
C ALA A 290 -18.73 14.94 -27.98
N ASP A 291 -17.40 15.02 -27.86
CA ASP A 291 -16.66 14.22 -26.89
C ASP A 291 -16.93 14.72 -25.46
N ARG A 292 -17.44 13.82 -24.62
CA ARG A 292 -17.75 14.05 -23.19
C ARG A 292 -16.98 13.11 -22.27
N SER A 293 -15.97 12.40 -22.79
CA SER A 293 -15.21 11.38 -22.07
C SER A 293 -14.35 11.94 -20.92
N VAL A 294 -13.98 13.23 -20.99
CA VAL A 294 -13.31 13.96 -19.91
C VAL A 294 -13.94 15.34 -19.82
N GLN A 295 -14.44 15.69 -18.64
CA GLN A 295 -15.08 16.98 -18.38
C GLN A 295 -14.48 17.62 -17.12
N VAL A 296 -14.40 18.94 -17.12
CA VAL A 296 -13.90 19.73 -15.99
C VAL A 296 -14.96 20.76 -15.63
N HIS A 297 -15.47 20.68 -14.40
CA HIS A 297 -16.50 21.57 -13.89
C HIS A 297 -15.92 22.46 -12.78
N ALA A 298 -15.84 23.76 -13.03
CA ALA A 298 -15.52 24.74 -12.01
C ALA A 298 -16.80 25.10 -11.24
N CYS A 299 -16.75 25.04 -9.90
CA CYS A 299 -17.92 25.27 -9.05
C CYS A 299 -17.55 26.16 -7.85
N HIS A 300 -18.52 26.91 -7.35
CA HIS A 300 -18.33 27.91 -6.29
C HIS A 300 -18.35 27.35 -4.86
N GLY A 301 -18.30 26.02 -4.69
CA GLY A 301 -18.24 25.37 -3.38
C GLY A 301 -18.78 23.93 -3.38
N PRO A 302 -18.65 23.20 -2.25
CA PRO A 302 -19.01 21.78 -2.15
C PRO A 302 -20.48 21.48 -2.49
N ALA A 303 -21.43 22.30 -2.02
CA ALA A 303 -22.85 22.08 -2.31
C ALA A 303 -23.15 22.17 -3.82
N ARG A 304 -22.64 23.20 -4.50
CA ARG A 304 -22.81 23.35 -5.95
C ARG A 304 -22.09 22.26 -6.74
N GLN A 305 -20.95 21.76 -6.25
CA GLN A 305 -20.29 20.60 -6.85
C GLN A 305 -21.19 19.37 -6.84
N ILE A 306 -21.93 19.11 -5.75
CA ILE A 306 -22.88 18.00 -5.68
C ILE A 306 -24.07 18.21 -6.62
N ASP A 307 -24.62 19.42 -6.72
CA ASP A 307 -25.70 19.70 -7.68
C ASP A 307 -25.26 19.45 -9.12
N VAL A 308 -24.09 19.96 -9.51
CA VAL A 308 -23.53 19.76 -10.85
C VAL A 308 -23.23 18.28 -11.10
N LEU A 309 -22.68 17.57 -10.10
CA LEU A 309 -22.46 16.12 -10.20
C LEU A 309 -23.77 15.38 -10.46
N ARG A 310 -24.84 15.71 -9.74
CA ARG A 310 -26.16 15.09 -9.95
C ARG A 310 -26.67 15.34 -11.36
N GLU A 311 -26.63 16.58 -11.85
CA GLU A 311 -27.06 16.94 -13.22
C GLU A 311 -26.26 16.17 -14.28
N VAL A 312 -24.93 16.09 -14.14
CA VAL A 312 -24.06 15.34 -15.07
C VAL A 312 -24.37 13.85 -15.05
N LEU A 313 -24.55 13.25 -13.86
CA LEU A 313 -24.85 11.82 -13.75
C LEU A 313 -26.21 11.46 -14.34
N LEU A 314 -27.23 12.32 -14.14
CA LEU A 314 -28.55 12.12 -14.73
C LEU A 314 -28.48 12.18 -16.26
N GLY A 315 -27.79 13.17 -16.82
CA GLY A 315 -27.57 13.26 -18.27
C GLY A 315 -26.87 12.02 -18.83
N LEU A 316 -25.79 11.56 -18.18
CA LEU A 316 -25.08 10.35 -18.63
C LEU A 316 -25.94 9.08 -18.59
N LEU A 317 -26.81 8.94 -17.58
CA LEU A 317 -27.72 7.79 -17.46
C LEU A 317 -28.90 7.87 -18.44
N GLU A 318 -29.32 9.07 -18.84
CA GLU A 318 -30.34 9.28 -19.86
C GLU A 318 -29.80 9.02 -21.28
N ASP A 319 -28.57 9.47 -21.54
CA ASP A 319 -27.92 9.35 -22.86
C ASP A 319 -27.48 7.91 -23.19
N ASP A 320 -27.09 7.11 -22.18
CA ASP A 320 -26.63 5.73 -22.36
C ASP A 320 -27.45 4.73 -21.53
N PRO A 321 -28.40 3.99 -22.16
CA PRO A 321 -29.24 3.02 -21.45
C PRO A 321 -28.48 1.77 -20.99
N THR A 322 -27.24 1.57 -21.44
CA THR A 322 -26.39 0.45 -21.00
C THR A 322 -25.66 0.77 -19.71
N LEU A 323 -25.49 2.06 -19.40
CA LEU A 323 -24.81 2.53 -18.19
C LEU A 323 -25.68 2.29 -16.97
N GLN A 324 -25.14 1.58 -15.98
CA GLN A 324 -25.85 1.33 -14.73
C GLN A 324 -25.18 2.11 -13.58
N PRO A 325 -25.93 2.50 -12.53
CA PRO A 325 -25.36 3.21 -11.39
C PRO A 325 -24.17 2.48 -10.74
N ARG A 326 -24.12 1.14 -10.82
CA ARG A 326 -23.01 0.31 -10.29
C ARG A 326 -21.70 0.47 -11.07
N ASP A 327 -21.74 1.02 -12.27
CA ASP A 327 -20.57 1.25 -13.13
C ASP A 327 -19.92 2.63 -12.86
N ILE A 328 -20.56 3.45 -12.02
CA ILE A 328 -20.14 4.81 -11.69
C ILE A 328 -19.45 4.83 -10.33
N VAL A 329 -18.28 5.48 -10.25
CA VAL A 329 -17.56 5.71 -9.00
C VAL A 329 -17.34 7.19 -8.77
N VAL A 330 -17.76 7.69 -7.61
CA VAL A 330 -17.48 9.05 -7.15
C VAL A 330 -16.40 8.98 -6.08
N MET A 331 -15.28 9.65 -6.31
CA MET A 331 -14.18 9.73 -5.35
C MET A 331 -14.07 11.16 -4.83
N CYS A 332 -14.03 11.32 -3.51
CA CYS A 332 -13.84 12.60 -2.84
C CYS A 332 -12.65 12.53 -1.88
N PRO A 333 -11.91 13.63 -1.69
CA PRO A 333 -10.75 13.66 -0.80
C PRO A 333 -11.13 13.58 0.69
N ASP A 334 -12.34 14.02 1.04
CA ASP A 334 -12.88 14.04 2.40
C ASP A 334 -14.36 13.65 2.33
N ILE A 335 -14.67 12.42 2.73
CA ILE A 335 -16.04 11.92 2.68
C ILE A 335 -16.92 12.52 3.78
N ASP A 336 -16.34 12.89 4.93
CA ASP A 336 -17.09 13.39 6.08
C ASP A 336 -17.69 14.76 5.78
N THR A 337 -16.93 15.60 5.06
CA THR A 337 -17.41 16.90 4.58
C THR A 337 -18.51 16.77 3.50
N TYR A 338 -18.40 15.79 2.60
CA TYR A 338 -19.31 15.68 1.44
C TYR A 338 -20.53 14.77 1.68
N ALA A 339 -20.47 13.83 2.62
CA ALA A 339 -21.55 12.86 2.85
C ALA A 339 -22.91 13.52 3.15
N PRO A 340 -23.03 14.55 4.03
CA PRO A 340 -24.30 15.23 4.26
C PRO A 340 -24.85 15.91 2.99
N LEU A 341 -23.96 16.48 2.16
CA LEU A 341 -24.33 17.15 0.91
C LEU A 341 -24.81 16.15 -0.14
N ILE A 342 -24.14 14.98 -0.25
CA ILE A 342 -24.56 13.88 -1.12
C ILE A 342 -25.94 13.39 -0.70
N VAL A 343 -26.18 13.18 0.60
CA VAL A 343 -27.49 12.76 1.10
C VAL A 343 -28.56 13.81 0.80
N ALA A 344 -28.28 15.10 0.98
CA ALA A 344 -29.24 16.16 0.66
C ALA A 344 -29.50 16.27 -0.85
N GLY A 345 -28.46 16.16 -1.68
CA GLY A 345 -28.55 16.28 -3.13
C GLY A 345 -29.21 15.08 -3.82
N PHE A 346 -28.97 13.86 -3.35
CA PHE A 346 -29.48 12.62 -3.95
C PHE A 346 -30.66 11.99 -3.19
N GLY A 347 -30.86 12.34 -1.90
CA GLY A 347 -31.87 11.74 -1.02
C GLY A 347 -33.31 12.21 -1.24
N LEU A 348 -33.56 13.11 -2.20
CA LEU A 348 -34.91 13.56 -2.55
C LEU A 348 -35.67 12.59 -3.48
N VAL A 349 -35.05 11.48 -3.92
CA VAL A 349 -35.76 10.41 -4.61
C VAL A 349 -36.51 9.55 -3.59
N ARG A 350 -37.73 9.96 -3.26
CA ARG A 350 -38.69 9.15 -2.51
C ARG A 350 -39.03 7.93 -3.36
N TRP A 351 -38.34 6.81 -3.13
CA TRP A 351 -38.75 5.51 -3.69
C TRP A 351 -40.20 5.25 -3.26
N PRO A 352 -41.15 5.00 -4.18
CA PRO A 352 -42.52 4.72 -3.80
C PRO A 352 -42.53 3.49 -2.88
N ALA A 353 -43.05 3.69 -1.68
CA ALA A 353 -43.14 2.71 -0.61
C ALA A 353 -44.20 1.64 -0.95
N THR A 354 -43.94 0.82 -1.96
CA THR A 354 -44.67 -0.43 -2.22
C THR A 354 -43.71 -1.44 -2.83
N ALA A 355 -42.77 -1.92 -2.02
CA ALA A 355 -42.20 -3.25 -2.19
C ALA A 355 -42.08 -3.84 -0.79
N THR A 356 -42.86 -4.90 -0.56
CA THR A 356 -42.93 -5.67 0.68
C THR A 356 -41.54 -6.14 1.15
N PRO A 357 -41.32 -6.29 2.47
CA PRO A 357 -40.01 -6.64 3.00
C PRO A 357 -39.72 -8.12 2.72
N HIS A 358 -38.78 -8.39 1.80
CA HIS A 358 -38.08 -9.66 1.80
C HIS A 358 -37.06 -9.63 2.93
N THR A 359 -37.32 -10.46 3.94
CA THR A 359 -36.49 -10.72 5.11
C THR A 359 -35.14 -11.26 4.65
N GLY A 360 -34.06 -10.52 4.90
CA GLY A 360 -32.70 -11.01 4.65
C GLY A 360 -31.63 -9.93 4.78
N CYS A 361 -30.74 -10.09 5.76
CA CYS A 361 -29.55 -9.28 6.07
C CYS A 361 -29.80 -7.90 6.71
N GLY A 362 -29.85 -7.92 8.04
CA GLY A 362 -29.69 -6.73 8.87
C GLY A 362 -28.27 -6.18 8.81
N CYS A 363 -28.17 -4.87 8.60
CA CYS A 363 -27.05 -4.05 9.04
C CYS A 363 -27.57 -3.16 10.16
N VAL A 364 -27.38 -3.62 11.41
CA VAL A 364 -27.51 -2.77 12.60
C VAL A 364 -26.16 -2.07 12.76
N TRP A 365 -26.13 -0.74 12.67
CA TRP A 365 -24.99 0.05 13.13
C TRP A 365 -25.33 0.59 14.53
N PRO A 366 -24.41 0.44 15.51
CA PRO A 366 -24.65 0.86 16.88
C PRO A 366 -24.55 2.38 16.97
N THR A 367 -25.62 3.02 17.43
CA THR A 367 -25.58 4.37 18.00
C THR A 367 -25.28 4.25 19.49
N ALA A 368 -24.21 4.90 19.96
CA ALA A 368 -24.06 5.25 21.37
C ALA A 368 -22.97 6.31 21.56
N PRO A 369 -23.01 7.08 22.68
CA PRO A 369 -24.16 7.45 23.52
C PRO A 369 -24.65 8.88 23.26
#